data_AF-A0A819GEE7-F1
#
_entry.id   AF-A0A819GEE7-F1
#
_cell.length_a   1.000
_cell.length_b   1.000
_cell.length_c   1.000
_cell.angle_alpha   90.00
_cell.angle_beta   90.00
_cell.angle_gamma   90.00
#
_symmetry.space_group_name_H-M   'P 1'
#
loop_
_entity.id
_entity.type
_entity.pdbx_description
1 polymer ?
#
loop_
_entity_poly.entity_id
_entity_poly.type
_entity_poly.pdbx_seq_one_letter_code
_entity_poly.pdbx_strand_id
1 'polypeptide(L)'
;MSQCAASMNDKDNEPEVEVVGDEIKKISFDDNHKKIKHVCILNVHPNYTIEAVHGNHSKISPTEENEQLPLFYPHDAEQVLKELDQNIIVQTVNLIPNVRQSIASIRRLKNQIDIFINLYDNADDTGIKIVDYMQNQGIAFTGASTHFYDPTRIELKRLCRYCRLPTPKFALVTDPKSYDDDSLAKLSKTLGDFPLFVKPEHGYDSVGIDEKSLIFNLTDLKECCIKIVDEFGGALIEKYIEGREFTVLVAGSKDNIHVFPPVEYRFPTNKTFITFDDKWDQNYTDTHWCLLNKTNEQEEQLIDDLILLARQLYESFNGDGYARIDIRQDNKTKELFILDCNPNCSLFYKDSCSADIIIELSGWSKVKFMKFLFEQALERQQRYNLTHSYTIKYLPQSGVTMYASRNLFQGDLVYSQENTSLKLVTKQFAEQTFTWPICDNVFILWHEDSRKWQPINHSCDPNVWINGLDCIARRYIPVGEELTIDYATYLTTIPSFQCWCGASICRGQIKPDAYKEKWFQDRYVDSDETQREKEIAGDYWRYTLKHEKENRIVAALQNIEQNQD
;
A
#
# COMPACT_ATOMS: atom_id res chain seq x y z
N MET A 1 -14.11 19.61 24.28
CA MET A 1 -13.90 18.49 25.23
C MET A 1 -12.62 17.76 24.81
N SER A 2 -11.39 18.27 24.93
CA SER A 2 -10.65 18.95 26.00
C SER A 2 -10.43 18.11 27.27
N GLN A 3 -9.82 16.93 27.14
CA GLN A 3 -8.95 16.27 28.11
C GLN A 3 -8.45 14.93 27.53
N CYS A 4 -7.43 14.95 26.67
CA CYS A 4 -6.66 13.76 26.28
C CYS A 4 -5.31 14.14 25.63
N ALA A 5 -4.68 15.23 26.08
CA ALA A 5 -3.44 15.76 25.48
C ALA A 5 -2.40 16.17 26.54
N ALA A 6 -2.29 15.41 27.63
CA ALA A 6 -1.30 15.65 28.68
C ALA A 6 -0.80 14.32 29.27
N SER A 7 0.06 13.62 28.54
CA SER A 7 1.12 12.74 29.09
C SER A 7 2.02 12.23 27.94
N MET A 8 2.81 13.12 27.36
CA MET A 8 3.96 12.76 26.53
C MET A 8 5.13 13.60 27.03
N ASN A 9 5.68 13.19 28.16
CA ASN A 9 6.97 13.62 28.71
C ASN A 9 7.27 12.73 29.91
N ASP A 10 7.73 11.53 29.64
CA ASP A 10 8.67 10.80 30.49
C ASP A 10 9.54 9.98 29.54
N LYS A 11 10.72 10.55 29.25
CA LYS A 11 11.85 9.80 28.72
C LYS A 11 12.46 9.07 29.91
N ASP A 12 12.87 7.82 29.67
CA ASP A 12 13.61 6.90 30.55
C ASP A 12 12.74 5.76 31.11
N ASN A 13 13.09 4.55 30.66
CA ASN A 13 12.52 3.20 30.91
C ASN A 13 11.39 2.72 29.97
N GLU A 14 11.74 2.49 28.70
CA GLU A 14 11.06 1.47 27.90
C GLU A 14 11.63 0.08 28.26
N PRO A 15 10.81 -0.93 28.55
CA PRO A 15 11.29 -2.30 28.66
C PRO A 15 11.68 -2.80 27.27
N GLU A 16 12.95 -3.21 27.11
CA GLU A 16 13.42 -3.93 25.93
C GLU A 16 12.61 -5.22 25.76
N VAL A 17 11.66 -5.18 24.83
CA VAL A 17 11.05 -6.40 24.28
C VAL A 17 12.00 -6.85 23.18
N GLU A 18 12.81 -7.87 23.46
CA GLU A 18 13.52 -8.63 22.43
C GLU A 18 12.46 -9.34 21.55
N VAL A 19 12.04 -8.64 20.50
CA VAL A 19 11.40 -9.27 19.35
C VAL A 19 12.47 -10.15 18.71
N VAL A 20 12.40 -11.47 18.96
CA VAL A 20 13.11 -12.46 18.14
C VAL A 20 12.40 -12.51 16.79
N GLY A 21 12.57 -11.46 16.01
CA GLY A 21 12.32 -11.48 14.59
C GLY A 21 13.61 -11.96 13.94
N ASP A 22 13.52 -12.97 13.08
CA ASP A 22 14.57 -13.17 12.08
C ASP A 22 14.80 -11.82 11.41
N GLU A 23 15.96 -11.20 11.63
CA GLU A 23 16.34 -9.99 10.93
C GLU A 23 16.20 -10.28 9.43
N ILE A 24 15.22 -9.66 8.78
CA ILE A 24 15.16 -9.62 7.32
C ILE A 24 16.45 -8.92 6.91
N LYS A 25 17.46 -9.70 6.53
CA LYS A 25 18.72 -9.15 6.03
C LYS A 25 18.37 -8.21 4.89
N LYS A 26 18.72 -6.93 5.06
CA LYS A 26 18.60 -5.92 3.99
C LYS A 26 19.20 -6.50 2.71
N ILE A 27 18.41 -6.55 1.65
CA ILE A 27 18.89 -7.05 0.36
C ILE A 27 19.56 -5.87 -0.32
N SER A 28 20.89 -5.89 -0.41
CA SER A 28 21.56 -5.04 -1.38
C SER A 28 21.38 -5.65 -2.77
N PHE A 29 21.16 -4.81 -3.78
CA PHE A 29 21.12 -5.30 -5.15
C PHE A 29 22.47 -5.91 -5.53
N ASP A 30 23.59 -5.42 -5.01
CA ASP A 30 24.91 -6.00 -5.31
C ASP A 30 25.05 -7.46 -4.84
N ASP A 31 24.39 -7.84 -3.73
CA ASP A 31 24.39 -9.22 -3.22
C ASP A 31 23.53 -10.17 -4.07
N ASN A 32 22.48 -9.65 -4.73
CA ASN A 32 21.58 -10.42 -5.60
C ASN A 32 21.73 -10.10 -7.10
N HIS A 33 22.62 -9.19 -7.50
CA HIS A 33 22.78 -8.70 -8.88
C HIS A 33 23.04 -9.86 -9.85
N LYS A 34 23.74 -10.90 -9.38
CA LYS A 34 24.01 -12.11 -10.17
C LYS A 34 22.77 -12.96 -10.50
N LYS A 35 21.60 -12.64 -9.92
CA LYS A 35 20.34 -13.38 -10.09
C LYS A 35 19.34 -12.69 -11.01
N ILE A 36 19.33 -11.36 -11.12
CA ILE A 36 18.37 -10.66 -12.00
C ILE A 36 18.89 -10.73 -13.44
N LYS A 37 18.16 -11.46 -14.29
CA LYS A 37 18.49 -11.63 -15.72
C LYS A 37 17.34 -11.26 -16.64
N HIS A 38 16.10 -11.47 -16.20
CA HIS A 38 14.91 -11.27 -17.00
C HIS A 38 14.03 -10.20 -16.37
N VAL A 39 13.89 -9.07 -17.04
CA VAL A 39 13.09 -7.94 -16.57
C VAL A 39 11.97 -7.67 -17.57
N CYS A 40 10.76 -7.42 -17.07
CA CYS A 40 9.63 -7.04 -17.92
C CYS A 40 9.17 -5.62 -17.60
N ILE A 41 9.18 -4.73 -18.58
CA ILE A 41 8.59 -3.41 -18.47
C ILE A 41 7.08 -3.52 -18.75
N LEU A 42 6.27 -3.07 -17.81
CA LEU A 42 4.83 -2.89 -17.98
C LEU A 42 4.60 -1.44 -18.38
N ASN A 43 4.34 -1.23 -19.66
CA ASN A 43 4.17 0.09 -20.25
C ASN A 43 2.70 0.36 -20.57
N VAL A 44 2.29 1.62 -20.64
CA VAL A 44 0.99 1.99 -21.20
C VAL A 44 1.03 1.83 -22.72
N HIS A 45 0.01 1.21 -23.30
CA HIS A 45 -0.11 1.09 -24.73
C HIS A 45 -0.27 2.49 -25.37
N PRO A 46 0.43 2.81 -26.48
CA PRO A 46 0.49 4.18 -27.02
C PRO A 46 -0.87 4.83 -27.30
N ASN A 47 -1.85 4.06 -27.76
CA ASN A 47 -3.22 4.55 -28.00
C ASN A 47 -4.05 4.85 -26.74
N TYR A 48 -3.47 4.63 -25.55
CA TYR A 48 -4.15 4.77 -24.27
C TYR A 48 -3.31 5.58 -23.28
N THR A 49 -2.29 6.32 -23.74
CA THR A 49 -1.60 7.28 -22.89
C THR A 49 -2.57 8.37 -22.44
N ILE A 50 -2.22 9.06 -21.36
CA ILE A 50 -3.00 10.15 -20.78
C ILE A 50 -3.33 11.21 -21.84
N GLU A 51 -2.33 11.63 -22.60
CA GLU A 51 -2.49 12.56 -23.72
C GLU A 51 -3.40 12.00 -24.82
N ALA A 52 -3.28 10.72 -25.17
CA ALA A 52 -4.13 10.11 -26.20
C ALA A 52 -5.61 10.04 -25.79
N VAL A 53 -5.90 9.95 -24.49
CA VAL A 53 -7.28 9.86 -23.97
C VAL A 53 -7.89 11.23 -23.74
N HIS A 54 -7.13 12.20 -23.22
CA HIS A 54 -7.64 13.50 -22.76
C HIS A 54 -7.21 14.69 -23.63
N GLY A 55 -6.27 14.49 -24.55
CA GLY A 55 -5.77 15.54 -25.43
C GLY A 55 -6.84 16.10 -26.36
N ASN A 56 -6.88 17.43 -26.49
CA ASN A 56 -7.70 18.09 -27.50
C ASN A 56 -7.14 17.80 -28.91
N HIS A 57 -7.68 16.81 -29.61
CA HIS A 57 -7.39 16.54 -31.03
C HIS A 57 -7.96 17.61 -31.99
N SER A 58 -8.17 18.85 -31.54
CA SER A 58 -8.68 19.95 -32.36
C SER A 58 -7.62 20.64 -33.23
N LYS A 59 -6.36 20.15 -33.25
CA LYS A 59 -5.32 20.64 -34.17
C LYS A 59 -5.17 19.84 -35.47
N ILE A 60 -5.87 18.71 -35.66
CA ILE A 60 -5.81 17.97 -36.92
C ILE A 60 -7.20 17.42 -37.27
N SER A 61 -7.83 18.02 -38.27
CA SER A 61 -9.00 17.46 -38.94
C SER A 61 -8.69 16.06 -39.47
N PRO A 62 -9.55 15.04 -39.25
CA PRO A 62 -9.35 13.72 -39.80
C PRO A 62 -9.64 13.75 -41.30
N THR A 63 -8.62 14.03 -42.10
CA THR A 63 -8.60 13.62 -43.51
C THR A 63 -7.87 12.29 -43.62
N GLU A 64 -8.46 11.38 -44.37
CA GLU A 64 -7.96 10.06 -44.71
C GLU A 64 -6.49 10.16 -45.19
N GLU A 65 -5.67 9.18 -44.77
CA GLU A 65 -4.26 8.98 -45.19
C GLU A 65 -3.19 9.92 -44.60
N ASN A 66 -3.27 10.28 -43.31
CA ASN A 66 -2.04 10.56 -42.57
C ASN A 66 -1.65 9.33 -41.74
N GLU A 67 -0.50 8.73 -42.09
CA GLU A 67 0.25 7.86 -41.19
C GLU A 67 0.27 8.51 -39.81
N GLN A 68 -0.39 7.88 -38.83
CA GLN A 68 -0.46 8.36 -37.45
C GLN A 68 0.96 8.61 -36.95
N LEU A 69 1.39 9.88 -36.93
CA LEU A 69 2.56 10.29 -36.17
C LEU A 69 2.28 9.89 -34.72
N PRO A 70 3.07 8.99 -34.13
CA PRO A 70 2.74 8.48 -32.82
C PRO A 70 3.00 9.59 -31.80
N LEU A 71 1.94 10.03 -31.12
CA LEU A 71 2.06 10.74 -29.85
C LEU A 71 2.68 9.75 -28.88
N PHE A 72 4.01 9.75 -28.80
CA PHE A 72 4.80 8.79 -28.07
C PHE A 72 5.69 9.59 -27.14
N TYR A 73 5.43 9.52 -25.84
CA TYR A 73 6.48 9.72 -24.85
C TYR A 73 7.13 8.36 -24.61
N PRO A 74 8.25 8.05 -25.27
CA PRO A 74 8.94 6.80 -25.03
C PRO A 74 9.57 6.85 -23.65
N HIS A 75 9.48 5.73 -22.93
CA HIS A 75 10.32 5.56 -21.75
C HIS A 75 11.76 5.22 -22.16
N ASP A 76 12.73 5.70 -21.40
CA ASP A 76 14.15 5.33 -21.51
C ASP A 76 14.53 4.17 -20.56
N ALA A 77 13.55 3.57 -19.87
CA ALA A 77 13.77 2.48 -18.90
C ALA A 77 14.59 1.31 -19.46
N GLU A 78 14.40 0.92 -20.72
CA GLU A 78 15.24 -0.11 -21.35
C GLU A 78 16.70 0.33 -21.47
N GLN A 79 16.97 1.59 -21.84
CA GLN A 79 18.32 2.12 -21.88
C GLN A 79 18.94 2.13 -20.48
N VAL A 80 18.19 2.61 -19.47
CA VAL A 80 18.64 2.62 -18.08
C VAL A 80 18.97 1.20 -17.59
N LEU A 81 18.19 0.18 -17.98
CA LEU A 81 18.48 -1.23 -17.69
C LEU A 81 19.77 -1.70 -18.36
N LYS A 82 20.01 -1.32 -19.62
CA LYS A 82 21.24 -1.69 -20.34
C LYS A 82 22.48 -1.01 -19.78
N GLU A 83 22.33 0.21 -19.26
CA GLU A 83 23.39 0.90 -18.53
C GLU A 83 23.65 0.27 -17.15
N LEU A 84 22.60 -0.24 -16.49
CA LEU A 84 22.72 -0.99 -15.24
C LEU A 84 23.48 -2.31 -15.44
N ASP A 85 23.04 -3.14 -16.39
CA ASP A 85 23.73 -4.36 -16.81
C ASP A 85 23.32 -4.76 -18.24
N GLN A 86 24.29 -4.79 -19.15
CA GLN A 86 24.07 -5.15 -20.55
C GLN A 86 23.52 -6.58 -20.74
N ASN A 87 23.73 -7.47 -19.76
CA ASN A 87 23.26 -8.86 -19.80
C ASN A 87 21.78 -9.03 -19.43
N ILE A 88 21.11 -8.00 -18.91
CA ILE A 88 19.67 -8.06 -18.61
C ILE A 88 18.90 -8.24 -19.92
N ILE A 89 18.07 -9.28 -19.97
CA ILE A 89 17.12 -9.55 -21.04
C ILE A 89 15.83 -8.81 -20.70
N VAL A 90 15.49 -7.82 -21.54
CA VAL A 90 14.32 -6.97 -21.35
C VAL A 90 13.18 -7.48 -22.24
N GLN A 91 12.00 -7.59 -21.65
CA GLN A 91 10.74 -7.73 -22.37
C GLN A 91 9.86 -6.52 -22.07
N THR A 92 9.01 -6.13 -23.01
CA THR A 92 8.05 -5.04 -22.80
C THR A 92 6.65 -5.53 -23.11
N VAL A 93 5.73 -5.27 -22.18
CA VAL A 93 4.31 -5.52 -22.35
C VAL A 93 3.61 -4.17 -22.35
N ASN A 94 2.99 -3.84 -23.48
CA ASN A 94 2.13 -2.67 -23.61
C ASN A 94 0.72 -3.03 -23.14
N LEU A 95 0.35 -2.54 -21.96
CA LEU A 95 -0.92 -2.77 -21.30
C LEU A 95 -1.97 -1.79 -21.82
N ILE A 96 -3.19 -2.28 -21.97
CA ILE A 96 -4.38 -1.49 -22.31
C ILE A 96 -5.26 -1.37 -21.06
N PRO A 97 -6.22 -0.43 -21.01
CA PRO A 97 -7.18 -0.30 -19.91
C PRO A 97 -8.22 -1.44 -19.94
N ASN A 98 -7.73 -2.67 -19.79
CA ASN A 98 -8.49 -3.91 -19.74
C ASN A 98 -7.85 -4.85 -18.73
N VAL A 99 -8.38 -4.84 -17.51
CA VAL A 99 -7.91 -5.65 -16.37
C VAL A 99 -7.64 -7.11 -16.75
N ARG A 100 -8.56 -7.78 -17.46
CA ARG A 100 -8.44 -9.21 -17.77
C ARG A 100 -7.29 -9.51 -18.71
N GLN A 101 -7.15 -8.72 -19.78
CA GLN A 101 -6.10 -8.91 -20.76
C GLN A 101 -4.73 -8.55 -20.19
N SER A 102 -4.64 -7.43 -19.46
CA SER A 102 -3.42 -6.97 -18.79
C SER A 102 -2.91 -7.99 -17.77
N ILE A 103 -3.77 -8.52 -16.90
CA ILE A 103 -3.41 -9.60 -15.97
C ILE A 103 -3.00 -10.88 -16.72
N ALA A 104 -3.68 -11.23 -17.83
CA ALA A 104 -3.33 -12.41 -18.61
C ALA A 104 -1.91 -12.31 -19.20
N SER A 105 -1.49 -11.13 -19.65
CA SER A 105 -0.13 -10.89 -20.14
C SER A 105 0.91 -11.10 -19.04
N ILE A 106 0.71 -10.51 -17.86
CA ILE A 106 1.61 -10.69 -16.70
C ILE A 106 1.67 -12.16 -16.28
N ARG A 107 0.51 -12.85 -16.23
CA ARG A 107 0.43 -14.26 -15.83
C ARG A 107 1.24 -15.21 -16.71
N ARG A 108 1.31 -14.96 -18.03
CA ARG A 108 2.10 -15.79 -18.95
C ARG A 108 3.60 -15.67 -18.70
N LEU A 109 4.04 -14.52 -18.18
CA LEU A 109 5.44 -14.17 -18.01
C LEU A 109 5.95 -14.38 -16.57
N LYS A 110 5.07 -14.44 -15.56
CA LYS A 110 5.46 -14.41 -14.14
C LYS A 110 6.51 -15.44 -13.69
N ASN A 111 6.64 -16.59 -14.36
CA ASN A 111 7.61 -17.63 -14.03
C ASN A 111 8.93 -17.50 -14.82
N GLN A 112 9.02 -16.54 -15.74
CA GLN A 112 10.16 -16.31 -16.63
C GLN A 112 10.83 -14.95 -16.37
N ILE A 113 10.20 -14.11 -15.54
CA ILE A 113 10.63 -12.75 -15.24
C ILE A 113 11.00 -12.67 -13.77
N ASP A 114 12.17 -12.11 -13.49
CA ASP A 114 12.68 -11.90 -12.14
C ASP A 114 12.01 -10.68 -11.49
N ILE A 115 11.88 -9.57 -12.25
CA ILE A 115 11.28 -8.31 -11.78
C ILE A 115 10.44 -7.66 -12.88
N PHE A 116 9.27 -7.16 -12.52
CA PHE A 116 8.44 -6.30 -13.37
C PHE A 116 8.67 -4.82 -13.04
N ILE A 117 8.95 -3.99 -14.04
CA ILE A 117 8.97 -2.53 -13.87
C ILE A 117 7.58 -2.00 -14.19
N ASN A 118 6.87 -1.50 -13.19
CA ASN A 118 5.55 -0.93 -13.39
C ASN A 118 5.64 0.54 -13.79
N LEU A 119 5.49 0.82 -15.09
CA LEU A 119 5.38 2.17 -15.66
C LEU A 119 3.95 2.43 -16.16
N TYR A 120 2.97 1.64 -15.72
CA TYR A 120 1.56 1.95 -15.97
C TYR A 120 1.16 3.10 -15.06
N ASP A 121 1.00 4.30 -15.63
CA ASP A 121 0.69 5.55 -14.91
C ASP A 121 -0.71 6.10 -15.22
N ASN A 122 -1.52 5.38 -16.00
CA ASN A 122 -2.94 5.70 -16.14
C ASN A 122 -3.68 5.47 -14.81
N ALA A 123 -4.43 6.47 -14.34
CA ALA A 123 -5.34 6.30 -13.20
C ALA A 123 -6.69 5.73 -13.67
N ASP A 124 -6.65 4.46 -14.09
CA ASP A 124 -7.83 3.64 -14.34
C ASP A 124 -7.77 2.35 -13.51
N ASP A 125 -8.88 1.62 -13.45
CA ASP A 125 -9.00 0.38 -12.65
C ASP A 125 -7.94 -0.68 -12.99
N THR A 126 -7.35 -0.65 -14.19
CA THR A 126 -6.34 -1.62 -14.62
C THR A 126 -5.08 -1.52 -13.78
N GLY A 127 -4.59 -0.31 -13.52
CA GLY A 127 -3.34 -0.07 -12.78
C GLY A 127 -3.38 -0.72 -11.40
N ILE A 128 -4.39 -0.38 -10.59
CA ILE A 128 -4.56 -0.96 -9.26
C ILE A 128 -4.79 -2.48 -9.30
N LYS A 129 -5.49 -3.01 -10.31
CA LYS A 129 -5.77 -4.46 -10.42
C LYS A 129 -4.56 -5.27 -10.85
N ILE A 130 -3.65 -4.73 -11.67
CA ILE A 130 -2.41 -5.44 -12.00
C ILE A 130 -1.46 -5.47 -10.80
N VAL A 131 -1.43 -4.40 -9.99
CA VAL A 131 -0.66 -4.34 -8.76
C VAL A 131 -1.22 -5.31 -7.71
N ASP A 132 -2.55 -5.34 -7.51
CA ASP A 132 -3.23 -6.32 -6.65
C ASP A 132 -2.90 -7.76 -7.06
N TYR A 133 -2.93 -8.05 -8.37
CA TYR A 133 -2.58 -9.36 -8.87
C TYR A 133 -1.11 -9.70 -8.61
N MET A 134 -0.16 -8.81 -8.91
CA MET A 134 1.26 -9.07 -8.69
C MET A 134 1.59 -9.28 -7.21
N GLN A 135 1.02 -8.44 -6.33
CA GLN A 135 1.21 -8.52 -4.89
C GLN A 135 0.67 -9.84 -4.31
N ASN A 136 -0.55 -10.25 -4.69
CA ASN A 136 -1.15 -11.51 -4.24
C ASN A 136 -0.54 -12.77 -4.89
N GLN A 137 0.48 -12.60 -5.74
CA GLN A 137 1.20 -13.72 -6.37
C GLN A 137 2.67 -13.76 -5.96
N GLY A 138 3.12 -12.88 -5.05
CA GLY A 138 4.53 -12.79 -4.66
C GLY A 138 5.45 -12.41 -5.81
N ILE A 139 4.95 -11.69 -6.81
CA ILE A 139 5.75 -11.23 -7.94
C ILE A 139 6.57 -10.02 -7.47
N ALA A 140 7.87 -9.96 -7.80
CA ALA A 140 8.66 -8.76 -7.58
C ALA A 140 8.31 -7.72 -8.66
N PHE A 141 7.89 -6.53 -8.24
CA PHE A 141 7.60 -5.41 -9.14
C PHE A 141 8.07 -4.08 -8.54
N THR A 142 8.30 -3.05 -9.36
CA THR A 142 8.61 -1.68 -8.90
C THR A 142 7.34 -0.86 -8.69
N GLY A 143 7.42 0.22 -7.91
CA GLY A 143 6.31 1.15 -7.72
C GLY A 143 5.33 0.76 -6.61
N ALA A 144 4.25 1.52 -6.53
CA ALA A 144 3.37 1.55 -5.37
C ALA A 144 2.63 0.23 -5.12
N SER A 145 2.34 -0.08 -3.86
CA SER A 145 1.50 -1.22 -3.46
C SER A 145 0.02 -0.94 -3.74
N THR A 146 -0.82 -1.99 -3.70
CA THR A 146 -2.26 -1.86 -3.97
C THR A 146 -2.96 -0.85 -3.08
N HIS A 147 -2.54 -0.72 -1.81
CA HIS A 147 -3.14 0.20 -0.85
C HIS A 147 -2.79 1.66 -1.13
N PHE A 148 -1.62 1.91 -1.72
CA PHE A 148 -1.07 3.24 -1.92
C PHE A 148 -1.04 3.67 -3.39
N TYR A 149 -1.48 2.83 -4.33
CA TYR A 149 -1.29 3.07 -5.75
C TYR A 149 -2.01 4.32 -6.26
N ASP A 150 -3.21 4.61 -5.74
CA ASP A 150 -4.08 5.65 -6.28
C ASP A 150 -5.01 6.24 -5.20
N PRO A 151 -4.46 6.89 -4.15
CA PRO A 151 -5.25 7.48 -3.08
C PRO A 151 -6.06 8.67 -3.59
N THR A 152 -7.32 8.77 -3.16
CA THR A 152 -8.14 9.95 -3.43
C THR A 152 -7.60 11.19 -2.71
N ARG A 153 -7.88 12.38 -3.25
CA ARG A 153 -7.52 13.62 -2.55
C ARG A 153 -8.23 13.72 -1.21
N ILE A 154 -9.42 13.14 -1.05
CA ILE A 154 -10.14 13.12 0.24
C ILE A 154 -9.43 12.23 1.27
N GLU A 155 -8.90 11.08 0.88
CA GLU A 155 -8.05 10.27 1.76
C GLU A 155 -6.80 11.05 2.20
N LEU A 156 -6.13 11.74 1.27
CA LEU A 156 -5.02 12.64 1.58
C LEU A 156 -5.43 13.69 2.62
N LYS A 157 -6.55 14.39 2.41
CA LYS A 157 -6.99 15.44 3.34
C LYS A 157 -7.37 14.88 4.71
N ARG A 158 -7.99 13.70 4.76
CA ARG A 158 -8.33 13.01 6.02
C ARG A 158 -7.08 12.66 6.81
N LEU A 159 -6.07 12.09 6.14
CA LEU A 159 -4.78 11.78 6.77
C LEU A 159 -4.06 13.04 7.23
N CYS A 160 -4.02 14.10 6.42
CA CYS A 160 -3.44 15.38 6.84
C CYS A 160 -4.11 15.88 8.12
N ARG A 161 -5.44 15.82 8.21
CA ARG A 161 -6.18 16.27 9.40
C ARG A 161 -5.94 15.39 10.63
N TYR A 162 -5.84 14.07 10.46
CA TYR A 162 -5.57 13.15 11.56
C TYR A 162 -4.13 13.29 12.09
N CYS A 163 -3.17 13.43 11.18
CA CYS A 163 -1.75 13.57 11.48
C CYS A 163 -1.31 15.01 11.75
N ARG A 164 -2.24 15.99 11.72
CA ARG A 164 -1.99 17.42 11.90
C ARG A 164 -0.99 18.00 10.89
N LEU A 165 -0.99 17.47 9.67
CA LEU A 165 -0.23 18.02 8.55
C LEU A 165 -1.05 19.13 7.88
N PRO A 166 -0.40 20.22 7.43
CA PRO A 166 -1.11 21.35 6.86
C PRO A 166 -1.57 21.04 5.44
N THR A 167 -2.83 21.32 5.15
CA THR A 167 -3.42 21.22 3.81
C THR A 167 -4.49 22.31 3.67
N PRO A 168 -4.80 22.81 2.46
CA PRO A 168 -5.79 23.86 2.31
C PRO A 168 -7.14 23.44 2.89
N LYS A 169 -7.90 24.40 3.44
CA LYS A 169 -9.29 24.15 3.78
C LYS A 169 -10.03 23.72 2.52
N PHE A 170 -10.85 22.69 2.62
CA PHE A 170 -11.51 22.09 1.47
C PHE A 170 -12.94 21.67 1.77
N ALA A 171 -13.71 21.45 0.70
CA ALA A 171 -15.00 20.78 0.73
C ALA A 171 -15.18 19.94 -0.54
N LEU A 172 -15.88 18.81 -0.42
CA LEU A 172 -16.28 17.99 -1.54
C LEU A 172 -17.75 18.28 -1.87
N VAL A 173 -18.03 18.55 -3.14
CA VAL A 173 -19.39 18.72 -3.68
C VAL A 173 -19.64 17.63 -4.72
N THR A 174 -20.67 16.83 -4.50
CA THR A 174 -21.12 15.75 -5.42
C THR A 174 -22.49 16.02 -6.03
N ASP A 175 -23.26 16.96 -5.49
CA ASP A 175 -24.49 17.45 -6.07
C ASP A 175 -24.52 18.99 -5.99
N PRO A 176 -23.89 19.69 -6.95
CA PRO A 176 -23.81 21.15 -6.94
C PRO A 176 -25.19 21.80 -7.14
N LYS A 177 -26.18 21.08 -7.67
CA LYS A 177 -27.55 21.58 -7.88
C LYS A 177 -28.34 21.66 -6.57
N SER A 178 -27.93 20.90 -5.55
CA SER A 178 -28.48 20.98 -4.20
C SER A 178 -28.07 22.25 -3.42
N TYR A 179 -27.05 22.97 -3.90
CA TYR A 179 -26.59 24.18 -3.25
C TYR A 179 -27.27 25.42 -3.85
N ASP A 180 -28.02 26.14 -3.02
CA ASP A 180 -28.43 27.51 -3.33
C ASP A 180 -27.24 28.49 -3.20
N ASP A 181 -27.42 29.71 -3.70
CA ASP A 181 -26.35 30.70 -3.78
C ASP A 181 -25.90 31.15 -2.37
N ASP A 182 -26.81 31.16 -1.39
CA ASP A 182 -26.49 31.46 0.01
C ASP A 182 -25.63 30.37 0.66
N SER A 183 -25.91 29.10 0.39
CA SER A 183 -25.13 27.97 0.86
C SER A 183 -23.74 27.95 0.26
N LEU A 184 -23.60 28.24 -1.05
CA LEU A 184 -22.28 28.40 -1.68
C LEU A 184 -21.52 29.60 -1.13
N ALA A 185 -22.19 30.73 -0.87
CA ALA A 185 -21.58 31.91 -0.26
C ALA A 185 -21.08 31.64 1.17
N LYS A 186 -21.80 30.83 1.94
CA LYS A 186 -21.37 30.42 3.28
C LYS A 186 -20.20 29.43 3.20
N LEU A 187 -20.22 28.53 2.23
CA LEU A 187 -19.14 27.59 1.99
C LEU A 187 -17.84 28.32 1.63
N SER A 188 -17.88 29.25 0.68
CA SER A 188 -16.70 30.01 0.25
C SER A 188 -16.05 30.77 1.41
N LYS A 189 -16.84 31.43 2.25
CA LYS A 189 -16.36 32.09 3.49
C LYS A 189 -15.70 31.12 4.46
N THR A 190 -16.27 29.92 4.62
CA THR A 190 -15.72 28.89 5.52
C THR A 190 -14.36 28.39 5.03
N LEU A 191 -14.19 28.26 3.72
CA LEU A 191 -12.95 27.84 3.08
C LEU A 191 -11.86 28.92 3.10
N GLY A 192 -12.23 30.19 3.24
CA GLY A 192 -11.28 31.30 3.39
C GLY A 192 -11.43 32.42 2.37
N ASP A 193 -12.64 32.58 1.82
CA ASP A 193 -12.99 33.52 0.76
C ASP A 193 -12.23 33.27 -0.56
N PHE A 194 -12.66 33.98 -1.61
CA PHE A 194 -12.03 33.89 -2.93
C PHE A 194 -10.61 34.51 -2.91
N PRO A 195 -9.68 34.00 -3.74
CA PRO A 195 -9.89 32.94 -4.73
C PRO A 195 -9.95 31.53 -4.14
N LEU A 196 -10.78 30.68 -4.77
CA LEU A 196 -10.88 29.25 -4.49
C LEU A 196 -10.33 28.45 -5.68
N PHE A 197 -9.99 27.20 -5.46
CA PHE A 197 -9.54 26.29 -6.50
C PHE A 197 -10.47 25.09 -6.59
N VAL A 198 -10.93 24.76 -7.80
CA VAL A 198 -11.83 23.63 -8.06
C VAL A 198 -11.13 22.61 -8.95
N LYS A 199 -11.08 21.36 -8.49
CA LYS A 199 -10.50 20.23 -9.21
C LYS A 199 -11.28 18.94 -8.94
N PRO A 200 -11.11 17.88 -9.75
CA PRO A 200 -11.72 16.58 -9.47
C PRO A 200 -11.33 16.04 -8.08
N GLU A 201 -12.22 15.29 -7.42
CA GLU A 201 -11.91 14.58 -6.17
C GLU A 201 -10.75 13.59 -6.36
N HIS A 202 -10.79 12.88 -7.48
CA HIS A 202 -9.83 11.88 -7.88
C HIS A 202 -9.31 12.28 -9.25
N GLY A 203 -8.00 12.24 -9.43
CA GLY A 203 -7.42 12.66 -10.70
C GLY A 203 -5.91 12.68 -10.66
N TYR A 204 -5.35 12.69 -11.86
CA TYR A 204 -3.94 12.54 -12.16
C TYR A 204 -3.59 13.49 -13.28
N ASP A 205 -2.31 13.79 -13.44
CA ASP A 205 -1.77 14.66 -14.47
C ASP A 205 -2.54 15.94 -14.82
N SER A 206 -3.11 16.59 -13.81
CA SER A 206 -3.93 17.80 -13.98
C SER A 206 -5.17 17.61 -14.88
N VAL A 207 -5.60 16.37 -15.16
CA VAL A 207 -6.86 16.08 -15.86
C VAL A 207 -8.01 16.73 -15.08
N GLY A 208 -8.89 17.43 -15.81
CA GLY A 208 -9.98 18.21 -15.24
C GLY A 208 -9.56 19.54 -14.59
N ILE A 209 -8.30 19.97 -14.74
CA ILE A 209 -7.80 21.27 -14.28
C ILE A 209 -7.49 22.15 -15.50
N ASP A 210 -8.20 23.26 -15.61
CA ASP A 210 -8.03 24.27 -16.66
C ASP A 210 -7.98 25.69 -16.05
N GLU A 211 -7.90 26.73 -16.89
CA GLU A 211 -7.87 28.13 -16.44
C GLU A 211 -9.07 28.53 -15.57
N LYS A 212 -10.21 27.84 -15.71
CA LYS A 212 -11.43 28.08 -14.94
C LYS A 212 -11.44 27.29 -13.62
N SER A 213 -10.39 26.55 -13.30
CA SER A 213 -10.24 25.94 -11.97
C SER A 213 -9.91 26.96 -10.89
N LEU A 214 -9.38 28.13 -11.24
CA LEU A 214 -9.15 29.23 -10.30
C LEU A 214 -10.36 30.18 -10.28
N ILE A 215 -11.07 30.19 -9.16
CA ILE A 215 -12.39 30.81 -9.02
C ILE A 215 -12.31 32.11 -8.23
N PHE A 216 -12.93 33.16 -8.74
CA PHE A 216 -12.95 34.49 -8.10
C PHE A 216 -14.34 34.95 -7.63
N ASN A 217 -15.41 34.23 -7.99
CA ASN A 217 -16.78 34.58 -7.62
C ASN A 217 -17.70 33.35 -7.54
N LEU A 218 -18.92 33.56 -7.01
CA LEU A 218 -19.89 32.47 -6.78
C LEU A 218 -20.47 31.87 -8.05
N THR A 219 -20.66 32.67 -9.10
CA THR A 219 -21.20 32.18 -10.37
C THR A 219 -20.23 31.18 -10.99
N ASP A 220 -18.97 31.56 -11.11
CA ASP A 220 -17.91 30.68 -11.66
C ASP A 220 -17.71 29.44 -10.78
N LEU A 221 -17.82 29.58 -9.45
CA LEU A 221 -17.76 28.44 -8.53
C LEU A 221 -18.82 27.40 -8.86
N LYS A 222 -20.07 27.83 -9.00
CA LYS A 222 -21.21 26.94 -9.27
C LYS A 222 -21.08 26.27 -10.62
N GLU A 223 -20.74 27.03 -11.66
CA GLU A 223 -20.55 26.50 -13.02
C GLU A 223 -19.40 25.49 -13.08
N CYS A 224 -18.26 25.79 -12.46
CA CYS A 224 -17.11 24.90 -12.43
C CYS A 224 -17.43 23.60 -11.65
N CYS A 225 -18.10 23.71 -10.49
CA CYS A 225 -18.54 22.53 -9.75
C CYS A 225 -19.51 21.65 -10.56
N ILE A 226 -20.47 22.24 -11.29
CA ILE A 226 -21.37 21.48 -12.18
C ILE A 226 -20.56 20.73 -13.24
N LYS A 227 -19.65 21.42 -13.94
CA LYS A 227 -18.80 20.80 -14.96
C LYS A 227 -18.02 19.61 -14.41
N ILE A 228 -17.28 19.84 -13.31
CA ILE A 228 -16.41 18.81 -12.73
C ILE A 228 -17.22 17.63 -12.16
N VAL A 229 -18.39 17.87 -11.57
CA VAL A 229 -19.25 16.78 -11.08
C VAL A 229 -19.88 15.99 -12.22
N ASP A 230 -20.34 16.65 -13.28
CA ASP A 230 -20.94 15.97 -14.43
C ASP A 230 -19.91 15.06 -15.14
N GLU A 231 -18.62 15.43 -15.12
CA GLU A 231 -17.54 14.69 -15.78
C GLU A 231 -16.84 13.66 -14.87
N PHE A 232 -16.56 14.01 -13.61
CA PHE A 232 -15.73 13.22 -12.69
C PHE A 232 -16.49 12.72 -11.44
N GLY A 233 -17.75 13.09 -11.26
CA GLY A 233 -18.60 12.66 -10.13
C GLY A 233 -18.40 13.43 -8.81
N GLY A 234 -17.32 14.22 -8.69
CA GLY A 234 -17.03 14.98 -7.47
C GLY A 234 -16.10 16.16 -7.71
N ALA A 235 -16.49 17.34 -7.23
CA ALA A 235 -15.70 18.57 -7.27
C ALA A 235 -15.12 18.88 -5.88
N LEU A 236 -13.79 18.86 -5.79
CA LEU A 236 -13.06 19.31 -4.63
C LEU A 236 -12.81 20.82 -4.73
N ILE A 237 -13.37 21.58 -3.79
CA ILE A 237 -13.19 23.02 -3.66
C ILE A 237 -12.18 23.26 -2.54
N GLU A 238 -11.12 24.00 -2.82
CA GLU A 238 -10.05 24.32 -1.88
C GLU A 238 -9.84 25.83 -1.76
N LYS A 239 -9.34 26.29 -0.61
CA LYS A 239 -8.69 27.60 -0.54
C LYS A 239 -7.51 27.62 -1.52
N TYR A 240 -7.47 28.59 -2.41
CA TYR A 240 -6.30 28.76 -3.26
C TYR A 240 -5.12 29.30 -2.45
N ILE A 241 -3.98 28.61 -2.51
CA ILE A 241 -2.73 29.04 -1.87
C ILE A 241 -1.87 29.72 -2.93
N GLU A 242 -1.75 31.05 -2.83
CA GLU A 242 -0.95 31.86 -3.71
C GLU A 242 0.51 31.86 -3.24
N GLY A 243 1.44 31.41 -4.08
CA GLY A 243 2.87 31.46 -3.77
C GLY A 243 3.70 30.41 -4.50
N ARG A 244 4.77 29.96 -3.85
CA ARG A 244 5.76 29.03 -4.44
C ARG A 244 5.22 27.61 -4.39
N GLU A 245 5.48 26.83 -5.44
CA GLU A 245 5.10 25.43 -5.54
C GLU A 245 6.34 24.54 -5.57
N PHE A 246 6.32 23.51 -4.73
CA PHE A 246 7.41 22.57 -4.55
C PHE A 246 6.91 21.15 -4.77
N THR A 247 7.77 20.32 -5.34
CA THR A 247 7.54 18.88 -5.41
C THR A 247 8.70 18.17 -4.74
N VAL A 248 8.37 17.17 -3.91
CA VAL A 248 9.33 16.29 -3.25
C VAL A 248 9.06 14.86 -3.72
N LEU A 249 10.07 14.20 -4.29
CA LEU A 249 10.01 12.77 -4.55
C LEU A 249 10.34 12.02 -3.26
N VAL A 250 9.51 11.04 -2.91
CA VAL A 250 9.77 10.08 -1.83
C VAL A 250 9.75 8.69 -2.43
N ALA A 251 10.72 7.85 -2.07
CA ALA A 251 10.79 6.48 -2.54
C ALA A 251 11.25 5.53 -1.44
N GLY A 252 10.80 4.29 -1.48
CA GLY A 252 11.12 3.25 -0.52
C GLY A 252 9.91 2.72 0.21
N SER A 253 10.18 1.76 1.09
CA SER A 253 9.24 1.18 2.04
C SER A 253 9.65 1.53 3.47
N LYS A 254 8.82 1.20 4.47
CA LYS A 254 8.98 1.57 5.89
C LYS A 254 10.41 1.38 6.44
N ASP A 255 11.15 0.37 5.97
CA ASP A 255 12.48 0.03 6.48
C ASP A 255 13.62 0.84 5.82
N ASN A 256 13.34 1.49 4.68
CA ASN A 256 14.31 2.22 3.87
C ASN A 256 13.65 3.31 3.02
N ILE A 257 13.19 4.40 3.66
CA ILE A 257 12.62 5.56 2.98
C ILE A 257 13.73 6.56 2.60
N HIS A 258 13.79 6.92 1.32
CA HIS A 258 14.59 8.02 0.80
C HIS A 258 13.68 9.19 0.42
N VAL A 259 14.01 10.37 0.93
CA VAL A 259 13.32 11.63 0.58
C VAL A 259 14.30 12.46 -0.22
N PHE A 260 13.96 12.78 -1.46
CA PHE A 260 14.82 13.56 -2.34
C PHE A 260 14.74 15.05 -1.98
N PRO A 261 15.76 15.84 -2.34
CA PRO A 261 15.69 17.30 -2.23
C PRO A 261 14.44 17.87 -2.94
N PRO A 262 13.78 18.89 -2.36
CA PRO A 262 12.67 19.57 -3.02
C PRO A 262 13.13 20.30 -4.27
N VAL A 263 12.27 20.29 -5.29
CA VAL A 263 12.40 21.17 -6.46
C VAL A 263 11.24 22.17 -6.46
N GLU A 264 11.51 23.41 -6.84
CA GLU A 264 10.52 24.44 -7.07
C GLU A 264 10.10 24.44 -8.54
N TYR A 265 8.79 24.46 -8.80
CA TYR A 265 8.30 24.84 -10.11
C TYR A 265 8.11 26.35 -10.17
N ARG A 266 8.97 27.02 -10.94
CA ARG A 266 8.93 28.48 -11.12
C ARG A 266 8.00 28.84 -12.27
N PHE A 267 6.78 29.24 -11.93
CA PHE A 267 5.77 29.61 -12.92
C PHE A 267 6.24 30.73 -13.87
N PRO A 268 5.91 30.64 -15.17
CA PRO A 268 5.94 31.78 -16.08
C PRO A 268 5.17 32.99 -15.51
N THR A 269 5.53 34.22 -15.92
CA THR A 269 4.98 35.46 -15.35
C THR A 269 3.44 35.57 -15.39
N ASN A 270 2.79 34.90 -16.33
CA ASN A 270 1.33 34.90 -16.53
C ASN A 270 0.63 33.67 -15.95
N LYS A 271 1.32 32.83 -15.17
CA LYS A 271 0.80 31.57 -14.63
C LYS A 271 1.03 31.51 -13.13
N THR A 272 0.12 30.82 -12.45
CA THR A 272 0.22 30.60 -11.00
C THR A 272 -0.14 29.16 -10.59
N PHE A 273 -0.48 28.30 -11.55
CA PHE A 273 -0.72 26.86 -11.40
C PHE A 273 -0.55 26.17 -12.76
N ILE A 274 -0.50 24.84 -12.77
CA ILE A 274 -0.29 24.01 -13.96
C ILE A 274 -1.62 23.38 -14.39
N THR A 275 -2.09 23.73 -15.59
CA THR A 275 -3.28 23.09 -16.21
C THR A 275 -2.90 21.78 -16.89
N PHE A 276 -3.89 20.99 -17.32
CA PHE A 276 -3.65 19.83 -18.18
C PHE A 276 -2.90 20.23 -19.46
N ASP A 277 -3.41 21.22 -20.18
CA ASP A 277 -2.84 21.67 -21.45
C ASP A 277 -1.40 22.17 -21.30
N ASP A 278 -1.06 22.80 -20.17
CA ASP A 278 0.31 23.28 -19.93
C ASP A 278 1.32 22.12 -19.97
N LYS A 279 0.99 20.94 -19.43
CA LYS A 279 1.90 19.78 -19.40
C LYS A 279 2.27 19.24 -20.77
N TRP A 280 1.42 19.48 -21.76
CA TRP A 280 1.57 18.99 -23.13
C TRP A 280 1.91 20.13 -24.10
N ASP A 281 2.04 21.36 -23.61
CA ASP A 281 2.54 22.49 -24.37
C ASP A 281 4.07 22.55 -24.33
N GLN A 282 4.68 23.06 -25.39
CA GLN A 282 6.13 23.26 -25.50
C GLN A 282 6.70 24.21 -24.43
N ASN A 283 5.83 24.91 -23.70
CA ASN A 283 6.19 25.83 -22.62
C ASN A 283 6.42 25.12 -21.28
N TYR A 284 6.01 23.86 -21.11
CA TYR A 284 6.39 23.07 -19.95
C TYR A 284 7.77 22.47 -20.16
N THR A 285 8.78 23.24 -19.77
CA THR A 285 10.18 22.88 -19.97
C THR A 285 10.88 22.62 -18.64
N ASP A 286 11.92 21.80 -18.69
CA ASP A 286 12.79 21.48 -17.56
C ASP A 286 13.38 22.72 -16.88
N THR A 287 13.51 23.84 -17.60
CA THR A 287 14.06 25.09 -17.06
C THR A 287 13.19 25.73 -15.97
N HIS A 288 11.92 25.35 -15.88
CA HIS A 288 11.03 25.81 -14.81
C HIS A 288 11.27 25.07 -13.49
N TRP A 289 11.88 23.89 -13.53
CA TRP A 289 12.17 23.06 -12.37
C TRP A 289 13.53 23.42 -11.79
N CYS A 290 13.53 23.94 -10.56
CA CYS A 290 14.73 24.46 -9.92
C CYS A 290 14.98 23.76 -8.59
N LEU A 291 16.17 23.18 -8.41
CA LEU A 291 16.62 22.71 -7.11
C LEU A 291 16.67 23.87 -6.10
N LEU A 292 16.12 23.67 -4.90
CA LEU A 292 16.30 24.64 -3.82
C LEU A 292 17.75 24.57 -3.32
N ASN A 293 18.39 25.73 -3.20
CA ASN A 293 19.76 25.85 -2.73
C ASN A 293 19.78 26.47 -1.33
N LYS A 294 20.68 25.99 -0.48
CA LYS A 294 20.95 26.53 0.86
C LYS A 294 21.68 27.88 0.79
N THR A 295 20.98 28.90 0.28
CA THR A 295 21.54 30.23 0.05
C THR A 295 21.54 31.10 1.31
N ASN A 296 20.65 30.81 2.26
CA ASN A 296 20.53 31.44 3.56
C ASN A 296 19.77 30.50 4.53
N GLU A 297 19.73 30.88 5.81
CA GLU A 297 19.07 30.11 6.87
C GLU A 297 17.57 29.87 6.63
N GLN A 298 16.87 30.82 6.00
CA GLN A 298 15.43 30.68 5.72
C GLN A 298 15.16 29.64 4.62
N GLU A 299 15.96 29.63 3.55
CA GLU A 299 15.86 28.60 2.50
C GLU A 299 16.31 27.23 3.01
N GLU A 300 17.31 27.17 3.91
CA GLU A 300 17.71 25.91 4.55
C GLU A 300 16.58 25.34 5.41
N GLN A 301 15.95 26.16 6.25
CA GLN A 301 14.80 25.74 7.05
C GLN A 301 13.61 25.30 6.16
N LEU A 302 13.35 26.03 5.08
CA LEU A 302 12.30 25.67 4.12
C LEU A 302 12.54 24.29 3.49
N ILE A 303 13.79 23.99 3.11
CA ILE A 303 14.16 22.67 2.57
C ILE A 303 13.89 21.58 3.61
N ASP A 304 14.33 21.78 4.84
CA ASP A 304 14.16 20.80 5.93
C ASP A 304 12.66 20.58 6.24
N ASP A 305 11.86 21.65 6.26
CA ASP A 305 10.40 21.58 6.48
C ASP A 305 9.68 20.83 5.35
N LEU A 306 10.05 21.06 4.09
CA LEU A 306 9.49 20.36 2.93
C LEU A 306 9.81 18.86 2.96
N ILE A 307 11.06 18.50 3.28
CA ILE A 307 11.51 17.11 3.43
C ILE A 307 10.73 16.42 4.56
N LEU A 308 10.57 17.10 5.70
CA LEU A 308 9.85 16.56 6.85
C LEU A 308 8.38 16.33 6.54
N LEU A 309 7.69 17.30 5.94
CA LEU A 309 6.29 17.19 5.57
C LEU A 309 6.05 16.07 4.55
N ALA A 310 6.90 15.97 3.54
CA ALA A 310 6.82 14.91 2.54
C ALA A 310 7.00 13.53 3.17
N ARG A 311 8.00 13.37 4.05
CA ARG A 311 8.21 12.12 4.79
C ARG A 311 6.98 11.75 5.62
N GLN A 312 6.49 12.68 6.44
CA GLN A 312 5.38 12.42 7.35
C GLN A 312 4.10 12.04 6.61
N LEU A 313 3.80 12.69 5.49
CA LEU A 313 2.65 12.32 4.66
C LEU A 313 2.83 10.92 4.07
N TYR A 314 3.99 10.64 3.48
CA TYR A 314 4.29 9.33 2.89
C TYR A 314 4.17 8.20 3.93
N GLU A 315 4.74 8.38 5.11
CA GLU A 315 4.63 7.43 6.23
C GLU A 315 3.19 7.28 6.73
N SER A 316 2.40 8.36 6.76
CA SER A 316 0.99 8.32 7.18
C SER A 316 0.12 7.46 6.26
N PHE A 317 0.49 7.36 4.98
CA PHE A 317 -0.13 6.47 4.01
C PHE A 317 0.39 5.02 4.08
N ASN A 318 1.37 4.73 4.96
CA ASN A 318 2.20 3.53 4.85
C ASN A 318 2.77 3.37 3.42
N GLY A 319 3.28 4.47 2.86
CA GLY A 319 3.78 4.53 1.49
C GLY A 319 4.78 3.41 1.17
N ASP A 320 4.66 2.87 -0.03
CA ASP A 320 5.52 1.83 -0.59
C ASP A 320 5.78 2.18 -2.06
N GLY A 321 6.97 1.84 -2.57
CA GLY A 321 7.36 2.23 -3.92
C GLY A 321 7.88 3.67 -4.01
N TYR A 322 7.18 4.54 -4.74
CA TYR A 322 7.57 5.95 -4.88
C TYR A 322 6.36 6.85 -5.12
N ALA A 323 6.44 8.10 -4.71
CA ALA A 323 5.41 9.13 -4.91
C ALA A 323 6.01 10.54 -4.98
N ARG A 324 5.40 11.40 -5.79
CA ARG A 324 5.62 12.86 -5.70
C ARG A 324 4.64 13.48 -4.72
N ILE A 325 5.13 14.34 -3.85
CA ILE A 325 4.30 15.12 -2.91
C ILE A 325 4.43 16.59 -3.30
N ASP A 326 3.29 17.20 -3.62
CA ASP A 326 3.22 18.58 -4.08
C ASP A 326 2.79 19.48 -2.91
N ILE A 327 3.56 20.53 -2.67
CA ILE A 327 3.42 21.42 -1.51
C ILE A 327 3.48 22.87 -2.00
N ARG A 328 2.63 23.74 -1.46
CA ARG A 328 2.74 25.19 -1.69
C ARG A 328 3.09 25.95 -0.42
N GLN A 329 3.90 26.99 -0.57
CA GLN A 329 4.13 28.00 0.46
C GLN A 329 3.30 29.26 0.14
N ASP A 330 2.47 29.68 1.08
CA ASP A 330 1.73 30.94 0.98
C ASP A 330 2.70 32.13 0.97
N ASN A 331 2.57 33.03 -0.01
CA ASN A 331 3.49 34.15 -0.18
C ASN A 331 3.42 35.19 0.95
N LYS A 332 2.30 35.29 1.67
CA LYS A 332 2.05 36.24 2.77
C LYS A 332 2.39 35.62 4.12
N THR A 333 1.83 34.46 4.44
CA THR A 333 2.01 33.83 5.76
C THR A 333 3.28 33.00 5.86
N LYS A 334 3.86 32.60 4.72
CA LYS A 334 4.98 31.65 4.60
C LYS A 334 4.67 30.24 5.10
N GLU A 335 3.41 29.95 5.40
CA GLU A 335 2.97 28.61 5.80
C GLU A 335 2.97 27.65 4.61
N LEU A 336 3.31 26.39 4.88
CA LEU A 336 3.31 25.30 3.91
C LEU A 336 1.99 24.56 3.93
N PHE A 337 1.53 24.12 2.75
CA PHE A 337 0.29 23.38 2.57
C PHE A 337 0.50 22.24 1.56
N ILE A 338 0.24 21.01 1.99
CA ILE A 338 0.24 19.83 1.13
C ILE A 338 -0.97 19.91 0.19
N LEU A 339 -0.71 19.88 -1.11
CA LEU A 339 -1.71 19.94 -2.15
C LEU A 339 -2.15 18.56 -2.60
N ASP A 340 -1.18 17.70 -2.92
CA ASP A 340 -1.41 16.41 -3.56
C ASP A 340 -0.32 15.38 -3.22
N CYS A 341 -0.65 14.10 -3.45
CA CYS A 341 0.27 12.97 -3.37
C CYS A 341 0.02 12.10 -4.61
N ASN A 342 1.06 11.88 -5.40
CA ASN A 342 0.99 11.16 -6.67
C ASN A 342 1.90 9.93 -6.61
N PRO A 343 1.42 8.81 -6.06
CA PRO A 343 2.12 7.53 -6.11
C PRO A 343 2.24 7.02 -7.53
N ASN A 344 3.30 6.24 -7.80
CA ASN A 344 3.52 5.64 -9.11
C ASN A 344 3.45 6.65 -10.29
N CYS A 345 3.89 7.89 -10.03
CA CYS A 345 3.91 8.96 -11.02
C CYS A 345 4.81 8.62 -12.22
N SER A 346 4.66 9.36 -13.32
CA SER A 346 5.52 9.23 -14.51
C SER A 346 7.00 9.17 -14.15
N LEU A 347 7.74 8.21 -14.74
CA LEU A 347 9.14 7.89 -14.44
C LEU A 347 9.84 7.33 -15.69
N PHE A 348 11.15 7.60 -15.83
CA PHE A 348 11.98 7.12 -16.94
C PHE A 348 11.43 7.55 -18.31
N TYR A 349 11.04 8.81 -18.45
CA TYR A 349 10.61 9.39 -19.72
C TYR A 349 11.84 9.90 -20.49
N LYS A 350 11.89 9.68 -21.80
CA LYS A 350 13.03 10.08 -22.65
C LYS A 350 13.25 11.59 -22.66
N ASP A 351 12.17 12.37 -22.75
CA ASP A 351 12.20 13.84 -22.72
C ASP A 351 12.03 14.38 -21.28
N SER A 352 12.34 13.54 -20.29
CA SER A 352 12.20 13.78 -18.86
C SER A 352 10.76 13.95 -18.37
N CYS A 353 10.59 13.79 -17.06
CA CYS A 353 9.38 14.07 -16.31
C CYS A 353 9.80 14.66 -14.96
N SER A 354 8.88 15.24 -14.18
CA SER A 354 9.29 15.90 -12.94
C SER A 354 9.95 14.96 -11.92
N ALA A 355 9.63 13.66 -11.92
CA ALA A 355 10.36 12.69 -11.09
C ALA A 355 11.81 12.48 -11.57
N ASP A 356 12.02 12.34 -12.88
CA ASP A 356 13.35 12.22 -13.49
C ASP A 356 14.21 13.45 -13.21
N ILE A 357 13.63 14.65 -13.34
CA ILE A 357 14.30 15.93 -13.03
C ILE A 357 14.75 15.96 -11.56
N ILE A 358 13.88 15.56 -10.61
CA ILE A 358 14.23 15.53 -9.19
C ILE A 358 15.40 14.56 -8.94
N ILE A 359 15.36 13.37 -9.55
CA ILE A 359 16.42 12.37 -9.44
C ILE A 359 17.75 12.96 -9.93
N GLU A 360 17.77 13.54 -11.12
CA GLU A 360 18.98 14.09 -11.73
C GLU A 360 19.54 15.29 -10.94
N LEU A 361 18.68 16.23 -10.53
CA LEU A 361 19.08 17.38 -9.72
C LEU A 361 19.59 16.99 -8.32
N SER A 362 19.13 15.87 -7.77
CA SER A 362 19.66 15.33 -6.50
C SER A 362 21.08 14.74 -6.63
N GLY A 363 21.61 14.64 -7.85
CA GLY A 363 22.88 13.98 -8.15
C GLY A 363 22.77 12.45 -8.25
N TRP A 364 21.56 11.89 -8.24
CA TRP A 364 21.33 10.50 -8.56
C TRP A 364 21.22 10.31 -10.08
N SER A 365 21.75 9.21 -10.60
CA SER A 365 21.43 8.76 -11.96
C SER A 365 20.13 7.96 -11.96
N LYS A 366 19.44 7.92 -13.12
CA LYS A 366 18.31 7.01 -13.33
C LYS A 366 18.68 5.55 -13.05
N VAL A 367 19.93 5.15 -13.38
CA VAL A 367 20.49 3.81 -13.05
C VAL A 367 20.53 3.56 -11.54
N LYS A 368 21.01 4.52 -10.75
CA LYS A 368 21.04 4.40 -9.29
C LYS A 368 19.63 4.31 -8.71
N PHE A 369 18.69 5.10 -9.23
CA PHE A 369 17.30 5.04 -8.82
C PHE A 369 16.64 3.70 -9.17
N MET A 370 16.87 3.18 -10.37
CA MET A 370 16.38 1.87 -10.79
C MET A 370 16.90 0.73 -9.90
N LYS A 371 18.20 0.77 -9.55
CA LYS A 371 18.79 -0.16 -8.59
C LYS A 371 18.07 -0.11 -7.24
N PHE A 372 17.82 1.09 -6.70
CA PHE A 372 17.06 1.26 -5.46
C PHE A 372 15.65 0.67 -5.57
N LEU A 373 14.92 0.92 -6.67
CA LEU A 373 13.59 0.33 -6.88
C LEU A 373 13.62 -1.20 -6.96
N PHE A 374 14.68 -1.79 -7.53
CA PHE A 374 14.87 -3.24 -7.57
C PHE A 374 15.09 -3.84 -6.19
N GLU A 375 15.87 -3.17 -5.34
CA GLU A 375 16.05 -3.57 -3.93
C GLU A 375 14.70 -3.61 -3.21
N GLN A 376 13.91 -2.55 -3.34
CA GLN A 376 12.58 -2.47 -2.72
C GLN A 376 11.61 -3.55 -3.26
N ALA A 377 11.63 -3.81 -4.56
CA ALA A 377 10.83 -4.85 -5.19
C ALA A 377 11.17 -6.25 -4.64
N LEU A 378 12.47 -6.55 -4.51
CA LEU A 378 12.95 -7.83 -4.00
C LEU A 378 12.71 -7.99 -2.50
N GLU A 379 12.91 -6.94 -1.69
CA GLU A 379 12.61 -6.96 -0.26
C GLU A 379 11.12 -7.21 -0.01
N ARG A 380 10.24 -6.59 -0.81
CA ARG A 380 8.80 -6.86 -0.77
C ARG A 380 8.46 -8.31 -1.13
N GLN A 381 9.06 -8.85 -2.19
CA GLN A 381 8.88 -10.26 -2.55
C GLN A 381 9.42 -11.21 -1.47
N GLN A 382 10.56 -10.90 -0.87
CA GLN A 382 11.12 -11.73 0.20
C GLN A 382 10.20 -11.75 1.42
N ARG A 383 9.69 -10.59 1.86
CA ARG A 383 8.69 -10.50 2.94
C ARG A 383 7.44 -11.32 2.63
N TYR A 384 6.95 -11.25 1.39
CA TYR A 384 5.85 -12.10 0.94
C TYR A 384 6.21 -13.58 1.07
N ASN A 385 7.35 -14.01 0.54
CA ASN A 385 7.77 -15.43 0.55
C ASN A 385 8.01 -15.99 1.96
N LEU A 386 8.42 -15.15 2.92
CA LEU A 386 8.57 -15.53 4.33
C LEU A 386 7.22 -15.70 5.03
N THR A 387 6.23 -14.87 4.70
CA THR A 387 4.89 -14.87 5.31
C THR A 387 3.85 -15.69 4.54
N HIS A 388 4.20 -16.20 3.35
CA HIS A 388 3.34 -17.00 2.49
C HIS A 388 4.09 -18.26 2.03
N SER A 389 4.63 -19.01 3.00
CA SER A 389 5.39 -20.24 2.75
C SER A 389 4.50 -21.44 2.41
N TYR A 390 3.32 -21.20 1.82
CA TYR A 390 2.32 -22.20 1.48
C TYR A 390 1.68 -21.96 0.10
N THR A 391 1.08 -23.02 -0.43
CA THR A 391 0.18 -22.98 -1.59
C THR A 391 -1.11 -23.71 -1.23
N ILE A 392 -2.24 -23.20 -1.67
CA ILE A 392 -3.53 -23.86 -1.46
C ILE A 392 -3.82 -24.77 -2.65
N LYS A 393 -4.10 -26.04 -2.38
CA LYS A 393 -4.48 -27.03 -3.40
C LYS A 393 -5.77 -27.72 -3.01
N TYR A 394 -6.55 -28.07 -4.02
CA TYR A 394 -7.69 -28.97 -3.87
C TYR A 394 -7.29 -30.38 -4.31
N LEU A 395 -7.45 -31.35 -3.42
CA LEU A 395 -7.39 -32.77 -3.75
C LEU A 395 -8.73 -33.43 -3.41
N PRO A 396 -9.31 -34.28 -4.28
CA PRO A 396 -10.59 -34.93 -4.00
C PRO A 396 -10.64 -35.72 -2.68
N GLN A 397 -9.49 -36.23 -2.22
CA GLN A 397 -9.40 -37.05 -1.01
C GLN A 397 -9.26 -36.23 0.29
N SER A 398 -8.62 -35.06 0.24
CA SER A 398 -8.29 -34.24 1.42
C SER A 398 -8.89 -32.83 1.41
N GLY A 399 -9.71 -32.51 0.39
CA GLY A 399 -10.36 -31.22 0.26
C GLY A 399 -9.39 -30.11 -0.14
N VAL A 400 -9.68 -28.87 0.30
CA VAL A 400 -8.82 -27.70 0.09
C VAL A 400 -7.91 -27.56 1.29
N THR A 401 -6.59 -27.61 1.10
CA THR A 401 -5.61 -27.53 2.20
C THR A 401 -4.31 -26.87 1.72
N MET A 402 -3.44 -26.54 2.67
CA MET A 402 -2.15 -25.90 2.41
C MET A 402 -1.02 -26.92 2.24
N TYR A 403 -0.09 -26.61 1.34
CA TYR A 403 1.13 -27.35 1.07
C TYR A 403 2.33 -26.42 1.15
N ALA A 404 3.45 -26.88 1.70
CA ALA A 404 4.68 -26.10 1.79
C ALA A 404 5.13 -25.61 0.40
N SER A 405 5.33 -24.30 0.24
CA SER A 405 5.80 -23.69 -1.03
C SER A 405 7.32 -23.70 -1.18
N ARG A 406 8.02 -23.92 -0.07
CA ARG A 406 9.48 -24.06 0.04
C ARG A 406 9.82 -25.10 1.11
N ASN A 407 11.11 -25.43 1.22
CA ASN A 407 11.59 -26.15 2.39
C ASN A 407 11.46 -25.26 3.63
N LEU A 408 10.87 -25.80 4.69
CA LEU A 408 10.70 -25.15 5.98
C LEU A 408 11.53 -25.89 7.02
N PHE A 409 12.28 -25.17 7.82
CA PHE A 409 12.97 -25.70 8.99
C PHE A 409 12.15 -25.47 10.25
N GLN A 410 12.49 -26.15 11.34
CA GLN A 410 11.81 -25.96 12.63
C GLN A 410 11.91 -24.48 13.05
N GLY A 411 10.76 -23.89 13.42
CA GLY A 411 10.63 -22.48 13.78
C GLY A 411 10.29 -21.56 12.60
N ASP A 412 10.45 -21.99 11.35
CA ASP A 412 10.16 -21.14 10.19
C ASP A 412 8.69 -20.71 10.16
N LEU A 413 8.45 -19.44 9.81
CA LEU A 413 7.11 -18.92 9.57
C LEU A 413 6.48 -19.56 8.32
N VAL A 414 5.28 -20.11 8.50
CA VAL A 414 4.40 -20.54 7.41
C VAL A 414 3.56 -19.36 6.93
N TYR A 415 2.83 -18.76 7.86
CA TYR A 415 2.09 -17.52 7.66
C TYR A 415 1.94 -16.76 8.96
N SER A 416 1.79 -15.44 8.85
CA SER A 416 1.55 -14.56 10.00
C SER A 416 0.14 -13.98 9.95
N GLN A 417 -0.51 -13.93 11.11
CA GLN A 417 -1.72 -13.13 11.31
C GLN A 417 -1.48 -11.96 12.28
N GLU A 418 -0.24 -11.76 12.72
CA GLU A 418 0.13 -10.58 13.50
C GLU A 418 -0.13 -9.30 12.69
N ASN A 419 -0.68 -8.29 13.36
CA ASN A 419 -1.06 -7.00 12.74
C ASN A 419 -2.05 -7.14 11.55
N THR A 420 -2.82 -8.24 11.49
CA THR A 420 -3.89 -8.42 10.50
C THR A 420 -5.26 -8.07 11.08
N SER A 421 -6.18 -7.63 10.22
CA SER A 421 -7.57 -7.38 10.64
C SER A 421 -8.35 -8.69 10.76
N LEU A 422 -8.80 -9.02 11.97
CA LEU A 422 -9.61 -10.20 12.26
C LEU A 422 -11.07 -9.79 12.58
N LYS A 423 -12.04 -10.57 12.10
CA LYS A 423 -13.45 -10.38 12.45
C LYS A 423 -13.79 -11.21 13.68
N LEU A 424 -14.10 -10.52 14.77
CA LEU A 424 -14.46 -11.13 16.04
C LEU A 424 -15.99 -11.26 16.17
N VAL A 425 -16.45 -12.41 16.63
CA VAL A 425 -17.86 -12.69 16.89
C VAL A 425 -18.07 -13.36 18.23
N THR A 426 -19.28 -13.22 18.77
CA THR A 426 -19.66 -13.88 20.01
C THR A 426 -20.03 -15.33 19.78
N LYS A 427 -20.05 -16.12 20.85
CA LYS A 427 -20.51 -17.52 20.83
C LYS A 427 -21.89 -17.72 20.18
N GLN A 428 -22.85 -16.85 20.49
CA GLN A 428 -24.23 -16.94 19.95
C GLN A 428 -24.24 -16.84 18.42
N PHE A 429 -23.34 -16.03 17.85
CA PHE A 429 -23.20 -15.92 16.40
C PHE A 429 -22.41 -17.11 15.82
N ALA A 430 -21.39 -17.57 16.55
CA ALA A 430 -20.53 -18.68 16.15
C ALA A 430 -21.27 -20.01 15.96
N GLU A 431 -22.40 -20.23 16.64
CA GLU A 431 -23.23 -21.44 16.48
C GLU A 431 -23.87 -21.57 15.08
N GLN A 432 -23.88 -20.50 14.28
CA GLN A 432 -24.55 -20.45 12.97
C GLN A 432 -23.59 -20.60 11.79
N THR A 433 -22.28 -20.64 12.01
CA THR A 433 -21.26 -20.64 10.95
C THR A 433 -19.93 -21.25 11.41
N PHE A 434 -19.03 -21.52 10.46
CA PHE A 434 -17.69 -21.97 10.81
C PHE A 434 -16.87 -20.83 11.40
N THR A 435 -16.39 -21.03 12.63
CA THR A 435 -15.63 -20.04 13.40
C THR A 435 -14.47 -20.70 14.13
N TRP A 436 -13.51 -19.90 14.58
CA TRP A 436 -12.36 -20.36 15.35
C TRP A 436 -12.38 -19.72 16.75
N PRO A 437 -12.36 -20.49 17.84
CA PRO A 437 -12.38 -19.90 19.18
C PRO A 437 -11.07 -19.15 19.47
N ILE A 438 -11.19 -17.89 19.89
CA ILE A 438 -10.12 -17.19 20.61
C ILE A 438 -10.27 -17.54 22.09
N CYS A 439 -11.43 -17.32 22.68
CA CYS A 439 -11.71 -17.72 24.04
C CYS A 439 -13.12 -18.29 24.14
N ASP A 440 -13.54 -18.69 25.35
CA ASP A 440 -14.80 -19.41 25.57
C ASP A 440 -16.03 -18.69 24.96
N ASN A 441 -15.96 -17.36 24.79
CA ASN A 441 -17.06 -16.52 24.30
C ASN A 441 -16.76 -15.71 23.03
N VAL A 442 -15.53 -15.68 22.55
CA VAL A 442 -15.12 -14.87 21.38
C VAL A 442 -14.44 -15.75 20.34
N PHE A 443 -14.86 -15.58 19.08
CA PHE A 443 -14.45 -16.41 17.96
C PHE A 443 -14.01 -15.52 16.78
N ILE A 444 -13.14 -16.03 15.94
CA ILE A 444 -12.74 -15.45 14.66
C ILE A 444 -13.62 -16.05 13.56
N LEU A 445 -14.13 -15.19 12.69
CA LEU A 445 -14.71 -15.61 11.42
C LEU A 445 -13.63 -15.71 10.35
N TRP A 446 -13.86 -16.61 9.39
CA TRP A 446 -13.15 -16.59 8.13
C TRP A 446 -13.23 -15.20 7.50
N HIS A 447 -12.12 -14.77 6.91
CA HIS A 447 -12.05 -13.51 6.18
C HIS A 447 -13.05 -13.54 5.00
N GLU A 448 -13.71 -12.43 4.68
CA GLU A 448 -14.71 -12.41 3.58
C GLU A 448 -14.08 -12.64 2.20
N ASP A 449 -12.85 -12.16 2.03
CA ASP A 449 -12.03 -12.47 0.87
C ASP A 449 -11.45 -13.90 0.97
N SER A 450 -11.95 -14.80 0.12
CA SER A 450 -11.50 -16.19 0.04
C SER A 450 -10.03 -16.35 -0.35
N ARG A 451 -9.41 -15.32 -0.92
CA ARG A 451 -7.96 -15.33 -1.25
C ARG A 451 -7.09 -15.32 0.00
N LYS A 452 -7.63 -14.88 1.14
CA LYS A 452 -6.94 -14.85 2.44
C LYS A 452 -7.24 -16.06 3.33
N TRP A 453 -7.96 -17.06 2.83
CA TRP A 453 -8.25 -18.25 3.61
C TRP A 453 -7.00 -19.11 3.77
N GLN A 454 -6.71 -19.57 4.99
CA GLN A 454 -5.63 -20.51 5.29
C GLN A 454 -6.18 -21.87 5.73
N PRO A 455 -6.78 -22.68 4.83
CA PRO A 455 -7.35 -23.96 5.22
C PRO A 455 -6.26 -24.96 5.59
N ILE A 456 -6.36 -25.53 6.80
CA ILE A 456 -5.38 -26.47 7.30
C ILE A 456 -6.05 -27.75 7.82
N ASN A 457 -5.55 -28.89 7.38
CA ASN A 457 -6.08 -30.19 7.77
C ASN A 457 -5.49 -30.68 9.08
N HIS A 458 -6.23 -31.60 9.71
CA HIS A 458 -5.80 -32.25 10.92
C HIS A 458 -4.77 -33.38 10.68
N SER A 459 -3.74 -33.46 11.51
CA SER A 459 -2.93 -34.66 11.72
C SER A 459 -2.66 -34.90 13.21
N CYS A 460 -2.66 -36.17 13.63
CA CYS A 460 -2.20 -36.58 14.97
C CYS A 460 -0.68 -36.47 15.14
N ASP A 461 0.07 -36.40 14.03
CA ASP A 461 1.49 -36.03 14.00
C ASP A 461 1.62 -34.77 13.14
N PRO A 462 1.25 -33.59 13.67
CA PRO A 462 1.24 -32.35 12.90
C PRO A 462 2.67 -31.95 12.54
N ASN A 463 2.81 -31.17 11.47
CA ASN A 463 4.09 -30.59 11.07
C ASN A 463 4.15 -29.06 11.24
N VAL A 464 3.05 -28.43 11.66
CA VAL A 464 3.02 -27.01 12.05
C VAL A 464 2.36 -26.80 13.41
N TRP A 465 2.65 -25.65 14.01
CA TRP A 465 2.01 -25.14 15.22
C TRP A 465 1.49 -23.73 14.98
N ILE A 466 0.56 -23.29 15.84
CA ILE A 466 0.30 -21.87 16.02
C ILE A 466 1.24 -21.35 17.10
N ASN A 467 1.83 -20.17 16.89
CA ASN A 467 2.61 -19.42 17.86
C ASN A 467 2.20 -17.95 17.87
N GLY A 468 1.60 -17.47 18.97
CA GLY A 468 0.87 -16.20 18.95
C GLY A 468 -0.28 -16.28 17.96
N LEU A 469 -0.33 -15.34 17.01
CA LEU A 469 -1.24 -15.40 15.86
C LEU A 469 -0.58 -16.03 14.61
N ASP A 470 0.67 -16.45 14.70
CA ASP A 470 1.44 -16.99 13.57
C ASP A 470 1.31 -18.50 13.46
N CYS A 471 1.50 -19.04 12.26
CA CYS A 471 1.67 -20.46 12.03
C CYS A 471 3.15 -20.74 11.71
N ILE A 472 3.78 -21.62 12.48
CA ILE A 472 5.22 -21.95 12.35
C ILE A 472 5.43 -23.44 12.10
N ALA A 473 6.55 -23.79 11.45
CA ALA A 473 6.92 -25.17 11.22
C ALA A 473 7.42 -25.84 12.52
N ARG A 474 6.82 -26.97 12.88
CA ARG A 474 7.21 -27.77 14.05
C ARG A 474 8.52 -28.52 13.84
N ARG A 475 8.76 -28.94 12.60
CA ARG A 475 9.88 -29.77 12.17
C ARG A 475 10.30 -29.37 10.77
N TYR A 476 11.33 -30.02 10.24
CA TYR A 476 11.60 -29.92 8.82
C TYR A 476 10.40 -30.39 7.98
N ILE A 477 10.00 -29.56 7.01
CA ILE A 477 8.93 -29.82 6.05
C ILE A 477 9.51 -29.60 4.63
N PRO A 478 9.66 -30.65 3.82
CA PRO A 478 10.08 -30.50 2.44
C PRO A 478 8.99 -29.80 1.61
N VAL A 479 9.42 -29.09 0.57
CA VAL A 479 8.51 -28.46 -0.40
C VAL A 479 7.51 -29.48 -0.95
N GLY A 480 6.23 -29.08 -1.01
CA GLY A 480 5.16 -29.92 -1.51
C GLY A 480 4.57 -30.93 -0.52
N GLU A 481 5.08 -31.02 0.72
CA GLU A 481 4.39 -31.75 1.80
C GLU A 481 3.15 -30.95 2.29
N GLU A 482 2.10 -31.68 2.69
CA GLU A 482 0.88 -31.08 3.24
C GLU A 482 1.16 -30.47 4.61
N LEU A 483 0.70 -29.24 4.84
CA LEU A 483 0.77 -28.60 6.15
C LEU A 483 -0.42 -29.06 6.99
N THR A 484 -0.12 -29.59 8.18
CA THR A 484 -1.14 -30.20 9.06
C THR A 484 -0.94 -29.77 10.49
N ILE A 485 -2.06 -29.53 11.17
CA ILE A 485 -2.10 -29.10 12.57
C ILE A 485 -2.88 -30.08 13.44
N ASP A 486 -2.62 -30.13 14.73
CA ASP A 486 -3.45 -30.88 15.66
C ASP A 486 -4.68 -30.04 16.06
N TYR A 487 -5.88 -30.48 15.70
CA TYR A 487 -7.11 -29.76 16.09
C TYR A 487 -7.33 -29.79 17.60
N ALA A 488 -6.74 -30.73 18.34
CA ALA A 488 -6.78 -30.71 19.79
C ALA A 488 -5.98 -29.52 20.39
N THR A 489 -4.98 -28.99 19.69
CA THR A 489 -4.24 -27.79 20.15
C THR A 489 -4.80 -26.49 19.61
N TYR A 490 -5.64 -26.58 18.57
CA TYR A 490 -6.10 -25.43 17.80
C TYR A 490 -7.60 -25.13 17.95
N LEU A 491 -8.45 -26.14 18.16
CA LEU A 491 -9.91 -26.05 18.11
C LEU A 491 -10.54 -26.66 19.37
N THR A 492 -10.39 -26.00 20.52
CA THR A 492 -10.84 -26.51 21.84
C THR A 492 -12.36 -26.61 22.01
N THR A 493 -13.14 -26.10 21.05
CA THR A 493 -14.61 -26.08 21.10
C THR A 493 -15.27 -27.09 20.16
N ILE A 494 -14.50 -27.84 19.35
CA ILE A 494 -15.09 -28.82 18.44
C ILE A 494 -15.52 -30.09 19.20
N PRO A 495 -16.69 -30.68 18.86
CA PRO A 495 -17.05 -31.99 19.37
C PRO A 495 -16.02 -33.06 18.98
N SER A 496 -15.88 -34.08 19.82
CA SER A 496 -15.00 -35.21 19.49
C SER A 496 -15.43 -35.88 18.19
N PHE A 497 -14.47 -36.24 17.33
CA PHE A 497 -14.74 -36.85 16.03
C PHE A 497 -13.77 -38.00 15.72
N GLN A 498 -14.17 -38.90 14.83
CA GLN A 498 -13.33 -40.02 14.38
C GLN A 498 -12.24 -39.53 13.45
N CYS A 499 -10.99 -39.92 13.72
CA CYS A 499 -9.80 -39.48 13.00
C CYS A 499 -9.33 -40.52 12.00
N TRP A 500 -9.09 -40.07 10.78
CA TRP A 500 -8.57 -40.87 9.67
C TRP A 500 -7.34 -40.22 9.03
N CYS A 501 -6.57 -39.42 9.78
CA CYS A 501 -5.46 -38.61 9.26
C CYS A 501 -4.30 -39.42 8.65
N GLY A 502 -4.27 -40.74 8.85
CA GLY A 502 -3.24 -41.61 8.28
C GLY A 502 -1.86 -41.54 8.96
N ALA A 503 -1.68 -40.69 9.97
CA ALA A 503 -0.46 -40.68 10.77
C ALA A 503 -0.22 -42.03 11.46
N SER A 504 1.05 -42.45 11.59
CA SER A 504 1.43 -43.70 12.28
C SER A 504 0.97 -43.74 13.73
N ILE A 505 0.81 -42.57 14.34
CA ILE A 505 0.32 -42.34 15.71
C ILE A 505 -1.12 -41.82 15.73
N CYS A 506 -1.93 -42.14 14.70
CA CYS A 506 -3.32 -41.73 14.67
C CYS A 506 -4.06 -42.17 15.94
N ARG A 507 -4.76 -41.23 16.58
CA ARG A 507 -5.50 -41.48 17.83
C ARG A 507 -6.80 -42.24 17.62
N GLY A 508 -7.26 -42.37 16.38
CA GLY A 508 -8.59 -42.90 16.03
C GLY A 508 -9.74 -41.98 16.40
N GLN A 509 -9.64 -41.21 17.48
CA GLN A 509 -10.61 -40.20 17.90
C GLN A 509 -9.90 -38.95 18.40
N ILE A 510 -10.34 -37.78 17.94
CA ILE A 510 -9.88 -36.48 18.45
C ILE A 510 -10.86 -36.01 19.50
N LYS A 511 -10.33 -35.53 20.63
CA LYS A 511 -11.09 -34.90 21.71
C LYS A 511 -10.62 -33.45 21.88
N PRO A 512 -11.54 -32.51 22.18
CA PRO A 512 -11.20 -31.10 22.37
C PRO A 512 -10.23 -30.82 23.53
N ASP A 513 -10.12 -31.73 24.51
CA ASP A 513 -9.23 -31.62 25.67
C ASP A 513 -8.03 -32.57 25.61
N ALA A 514 -7.80 -33.26 24.48
CA ALA A 514 -6.71 -34.23 24.35
C ALA A 514 -5.33 -33.62 24.60
N TYR A 515 -5.18 -32.31 24.36
CA TYR A 515 -3.96 -31.57 24.64
C TYR A 515 -3.59 -31.57 26.13
N LYS A 516 -4.56 -31.73 27.04
CA LYS A 516 -4.32 -31.78 28.51
C LYS A 516 -3.89 -33.16 28.99
N GLU A 517 -4.04 -34.19 28.16
CA GLU A 517 -3.71 -35.55 28.56
C GLU A 517 -2.19 -35.72 28.74
N LYS A 518 -1.78 -36.48 29.75
CA LYS A 518 -0.36 -36.59 30.12
C LYS A 518 0.53 -37.06 28.95
N TRP A 519 0.07 -38.03 28.16
CA TRP A 519 0.83 -38.51 27.01
C TRP A 519 1.05 -37.43 25.94
N PHE A 520 0.14 -36.47 25.83
CA PHE A 520 0.25 -35.35 24.88
C PHE A 520 1.32 -34.38 25.37
N GLN A 521 1.24 -34.03 26.65
CA GLN A 521 2.22 -33.19 27.33
C GLN A 521 3.61 -33.82 27.26
N ASP A 522 3.76 -35.08 27.67
CA ASP A 522 5.04 -35.80 27.66
C ASP A 522 5.66 -35.92 26.25
N ARG A 523 4.85 -35.81 25.18
CA ARG A 523 5.31 -35.96 23.78
C ARG A 523 5.66 -34.64 23.11
N TYR A 524 4.92 -33.59 23.41
CA TYR A 524 4.97 -32.32 22.67
C TYR A 524 5.36 -31.12 23.51
N VAL A 525 5.41 -31.27 24.84
CA VAL A 525 5.82 -30.22 25.78
C VAL A 525 7.08 -30.73 26.47
N ASP A 526 8.24 -30.24 26.03
CA ASP A 526 9.52 -30.70 26.55
C ASP A 526 9.68 -30.31 28.04
N SER A 527 10.43 -31.12 28.79
CA SER A 527 10.55 -30.99 30.24
C SER A 527 11.65 -30.04 30.71
N ASP A 528 12.55 -29.62 29.81
CA ASP A 528 13.82 -28.92 30.17
C ASP A 528 14.03 -27.55 29.50
N GLU A 529 13.08 -27.03 28.72
CA GLU A 529 13.20 -25.69 28.13
C GLU A 529 12.19 -24.68 28.71
N THR A 530 12.71 -23.49 28.99
CA THR A 530 12.06 -22.34 29.63
C THR A 530 10.62 -22.13 29.16
N GLN A 531 9.73 -21.78 30.10
CA GLN A 531 8.40 -21.14 30.03
C GLN A 531 7.69 -20.94 28.64
N ARG A 532 8.43 -20.57 27.59
CA ARG A 532 8.06 -20.39 26.18
C ARG A 532 7.38 -21.60 25.53
N GLU A 533 7.75 -22.84 25.84
CA GLU A 533 7.11 -24.02 25.23
C GLU A 533 5.85 -24.50 25.97
N LYS A 534 5.68 -24.09 27.24
CA LYS A 534 4.42 -24.31 27.97
C LYS A 534 3.27 -23.49 27.39
N GLU A 535 3.59 -22.39 26.71
CA GLU A 535 2.64 -21.59 25.92
C GLU A 535 2.23 -22.31 24.62
N ILE A 536 3.09 -23.19 24.07
CA ILE A 536 2.94 -23.78 22.72
C ILE A 536 1.92 -24.94 22.62
N ALA A 537 1.52 -25.59 23.71
CA ALA A 537 0.69 -26.80 23.57
C ALA A 537 -0.54 -26.93 24.48
N GLY A 538 -0.84 -25.99 25.38
CA GLY A 538 -1.99 -26.17 26.27
C GLY A 538 -2.69 -24.94 26.83
N ASP A 539 -2.06 -23.78 26.83
CA ASP A 539 -2.64 -22.56 27.41
C ASP A 539 -2.76 -21.41 26.39
N TYR A 540 -2.90 -21.75 25.10
CA TYR A 540 -2.79 -20.82 23.95
C TYR A 540 -3.77 -19.63 23.91
N TRP A 541 -4.70 -19.51 24.86
CA TRP A 541 -5.44 -18.28 25.12
C TRP A 541 -5.64 -17.94 26.60
N ARG A 542 -5.13 -18.77 27.52
CA ARG A 542 -5.38 -18.61 28.95
C ARG A 542 -4.28 -17.83 29.68
N TYR A 543 -3.09 -17.68 29.10
CA TYR A 543 -1.98 -17.04 29.81
C TYR A 543 -1.62 -15.61 29.37
N THR A 544 -1.92 -15.19 28.13
CA THR A 544 -1.61 -13.82 27.67
C THR A 544 -2.62 -12.76 28.16
N LEU A 545 -3.85 -13.16 28.53
CA LEU A 545 -4.89 -12.24 29.04
C LEU A 545 -4.79 -11.88 30.53
N LYS A 546 -3.66 -12.17 31.18
CA LYS A 546 -3.46 -11.94 32.64
C LYS A 546 -2.52 -10.80 33.01
N HIS A 547 -1.94 -10.08 32.04
CA HIS A 547 -1.10 -8.92 32.32
C HIS A 547 -1.80 -7.58 32.06
N GLU A 548 -2.34 -7.03 33.14
CA GLU A 548 -2.67 -5.64 33.56
C GLU A 548 -3.13 -4.54 32.57
N LYS A 549 -3.02 -4.67 31.25
CA LYS A 549 -3.60 -3.71 30.29
C LYS A 549 -4.89 -4.21 29.61
N GLU A 550 -5.17 -5.51 29.61
CA GLU A 550 -6.38 -6.09 28.98
C GLU A 550 -7.63 -6.11 29.87
N ASN A 551 -7.50 -5.70 31.14
CA ASN A 551 -8.67 -5.49 32.00
C ASN A 551 -9.60 -4.39 31.49
N ARG A 552 -9.20 -3.53 30.54
CA ARG A 552 -10.08 -2.49 29.99
C ARG A 552 -11.00 -2.96 28.88
N ILE A 553 -10.55 -3.87 28.00
CA ILE A 553 -11.40 -4.41 26.94
C ILE A 553 -12.34 -5.47 27.53
N VAL A 554 -11.83 -6.34 28.40
CA VAL A 554 -12.67 -7.31 29.12
C VAL A 554 -13.66 -6.60 30.05
N ALA A 555 -13.26 -5.55 30.78
CA ALA A 555 -14.21 -4.78 31.59
C ALA A 555 -15.17 -3.90 30.76
N ALA A 556 -14.78 -3.43 29.57
CA ALA A 556 -15.70 -2.74 28.66
C ALA A 556 -16.75 -3.71 28.11
N LEU A 557 -16.37 -4.94 27.78
CA LEU A 557 -17.28 -5.99 27.32
C LEU A 557 -18.17 -6.53 28.46
N GLN A 558 -17.65 -6.67 29.67
CA GLN A 558 -18.44 -7.02 30.86
C GLN A 558 -19.40 -5.89 31.30
N ASN A 559 -19.04 -4.62 31.09
CA ASN A 559 -19.96 -3.49 31.33
C ASN A 559 -21.10 -3.43 30.31
N ILE A 560 -20.92 -3.98 29.11
CA ILE A 560 -21.99 -4.14 28.12
C ILE A 560 -22.96 -5.26 28.56
N GLU A 561 -22.47 -6.31 29.23
CA GLU A 561 -23.32 -7.36 29.82
C GLU A 561 -24.10 -6.89 31.05
N GLN A 562 -23.59 -5.92 31.82
CA GLN A 562 -24.28 -5.40 33.01
C GLN A 562 -25.29 -4.27 32.73
N ASN A 563 -25.29 -3.70 31.53
CA ASN A 563 -26.27 -2.69 31.11
C ASN A 563 -27.24 -3.23 30.06
N GLN A 564 -27.79 -4.43 30.31
CA GLN A 564 -29.07 -4.84 29.75
C GLN A 564 -30.19 -4.41 30.70
N ASP A 565 -30.47 -3.11 30.74
CA ASP A 565 -31.73 -2.51 31.17
C ASP A 565 -32.06 -1.32 30.25
#